data_AF-E2NCD2-F1
#
_entry.id   AF-E2NCD2-F1
#
_cell.length_a   1.000
_cell.length_b   1.000
_cell.length_c   1.000
_cell.angle_alpha   90.00
_cell.angle_beta   90.00
_cell.angle_gamma   90.00
#
_symmetry.space_group_name_H-M   'P 1'
#
loop_
_entity.id
_entity.type
_entity.pdbx_description
1 polymer ?
#
loop_
_entity_poly.entity_id
_entity_poly.type
_entity_poly.pdbx_seq_one_letter_code
_entity_poly.pdbx_strand_id
1 'polypeptide(L)'
;MKKFTKIAFVAIFVAIAGYGVYSNQKNDFISDLALANIEALARYELPEVEITCDDYGGTCWTTSGDCYVSWFIHYDDCKFSGYMSDSCLSPCM
;
A
#
# COMPACT_ATOMS: atom_id res chain seq x y z
N MET A 1 -32.32 -24.54 -49.95
CA MET A 1 -31.67 -25.42 -48.94
C MET A 1 -30.15 -25.21 -48.85
N LYS A 2 -29.38 -25.25 -49.94
CA LYS A 2 -27.89 -25.14 -49.92
C LYS A 2 -27.31 -23.88 -49.25
N LYS A 3 -27.99 -22.73 -49.30
CA LYS A 3 -27.54 -21.47 -48.64
C LYS A 3 -27.77 -21.48 -47.12
N PHE A 4 -28.92 -21.97 -46.66
CA PHE A 4 -29.25 -22.02 -45.23
C PHE A 4 -28.31 -22.94 -44.45
N THR A 5 -27.92 -24.08 -45.03
CA THR A 5 -26.94 -24.99 -44.41
C THR A 5 -25.57 -24.33 -44.22
N LYS A 6 -25.10 -23.53 -45.20
CA LYS A 6 -23.85 -22.78 -45.07
C LYS A 6 -23.91 -21.72 -43.98
N ILE A 7 -25.04 -21.00 -43.91
CA ILE A 7 -25.25 -19.96 -42.89
C ILE A 7 -25.31 -20.58 -41.49
N ALA A 8 -26.01 -21.70 -41.33
CA ALA A 8 -26.07 -22.42 -40.05
C ALA A 8 -24.68 -22.90 -39.60
N PHE A 9 -23.85 -23.38 -40.53
CA PHE A 9 -22.49 -23.82 -40.21
C PHE A 9 -21.60 -22.67 -39.73
N VAL A 10 -21.67 -21.50 -40.40
CA VAL A 10 -20.95 -20.29 -39.98
C VAL A 10 -21.45 -19.80 -38.62
N ALA A 11 -22.76 -19.81 -38.38
CA ALA A 11 -23.34 -19.39 -37.11
C ALA A 11 -22.88 -20.26 -35.93
N ILE A 12 -22.84 -21.58 -36.11
CA ILE A 12 -22.33 -22.51 -35.10
C ILE A 12 -20.84 -22.26 -34.84
N PHE A 13 -20.05 -22.02 -35.88
CA PHE A 13 -18.63 -21.75 -35.74
C PHE A 13 -18.35 -20.45 -34.96
N VAL A 14 -19.10 -19.39 -35.27
CA VAL A 14 -19.02 -18.11 -34.56
C VAL A 14 -19.48 -18.26 -33.11
N ALA A 15 -20.52 -19.04 -32.83
CA ALA A 15 -20.97 -19.30 -31.46
C ALA A 15 -19.92 -20.05 -30.64
N ILE A 16 -19.27 -21.07 -31.21
CA ILE A 16 -18.21 -21.84 -30.54
C ILE A 16 -16.97 -20.97 -30.30
N ALA A 17 -16.54 -20.20 -31.31
CA ALA A 17 -15.40 -19.30 -31.18
C ALA A 17 -15.68 -18.19 -30.16
N GLY A 18 -16.87 -17.59 -30.20
CA GLY A 18 -17.30 -16.57 -29.25
C GLY A 18 -17.41 -17.10 -27.82
N TYR A 19 -17.96 -18.30 -27.63
CA TYR A 19 -18.00 -18.96 -26.33
C TYR A 19 -16.60 -19.34 -25.83
N GLY A 20 -15.70 -19.78 -26.72
CA GLY A 20 -14.30 -20.03 -26.40
C GLY A 20 -13.59 -18.77 -25.91
N VAL A 21 -13.71 -17.65 -26.62
CA VAL A 21 -13.15 -16.35 -26.20
C VAL A 21 -13.73 -15.89 -24.86
N TYR A 22 -15.05 -15.99 -24.69
CA TYR A 22 -15.73 -15.63 -23.44
C TYR A 22 -15.29 -16.51 -22.27
N SER A 23 -15.17 -17.83 -22.48
CA SER A 23 -14.73 -18.79 -21.47
C SER A 23 -13.27 -18.58 -21.08
N ASN A 24 -12.43 -18.06 -21.97
CA ASN A 24 -11.01 -17.77 -21.70
C ASN A 24 -10.78 -16.36 -21.12
N GLN A 25 -11.80 -15.50 -21.08
CA GLN A 25 -11.75 -14.18 -20.42
C GLN A 25 -12.07 -14.23 -18.91
N LYS A 26 -12.37 -15.41 -18.35
CA LYS A 26 -12.71 -15.55 -16.91
C LYS A 26 -11.52 -15.63 -15.96
N ASN A 27 -10.31 -15.45 -16.44
CA ASN A 27 -9.19 -15.22 -15.55
C ASN A 27 -8.95 -13.71 -15.52
N ASP A 28 -9.37 -13.09 -14.42
CA ASP A 28 -8.77 -11.88 -13.89
C ASP A 28 -7.27 -12.16 -13.69
N PHE A 29 -6.50 -12.12 -14.78
CA PHE A 29 -5.06 -12.32 -14.79
C PHE A 29 -4.40 -11.06 -14.25
N ILE A 30 -4.61 -10.77 -12.97
CA ILE A 30 -3.51 -10.20 -12.20
C ILE A 30 -2.48 -11.33 -12.14
N SER A 31 -1.45 -11.23 -12.98
CA SER A 31 -0.32 -12.15 -12.95
C SER A 31 0.21 -12.27 -11.53
N ASP A 32 0.68 -13.45 -11.10
CA ASP A 32 1.38 -13.62 -9.82
C ASP A 32 2.51 -12.58 -9.65
N LEU A 33 3.14 -12.15 -10.75
CA LEU A 33 4.12 -11.08 -10.77
C LEU A 33 3.51 -9.69 -10.51
N ALA A 34 2.34 -9.42 -11.08
CA ALA A 34 1.60 -8.19 -10.81
C ALA A 34 1.06 -8.16 -9.37
N LEU A 35 0.62 -9.31 -8.84
CA LEU A 35 0.20 -9.47 -7.45
C LEU A 35 1.38 -9.22 -6.50
N ALA A 36 2.53 -9.84 -6.74
CA ALA A 36 3.73 -9.63 -5.94
C ALA A 36 4.20 -8.17 -5.98
N ASN A 37 4.02 -7.47 -7.09
CA ASN A 37 4.32 -6.03 -7.19
C ASN A 37 3.31 -5.16 -6.43
N ILE A 38 2.02 -5.54 -6.40
CA ILE A 38 0.98 -4.86 -5.61
C ILE A 38 1.22 -5.09 -4.11
N GLU A 39 1.52 -6.32 -3.70
CA GLU A 39 1.90 -6.63 -2.32
C GLU A 39 3.20 -5.92 -1.93
N ALA A 40 4.16 -5.80 -2.86
CA ALA A 40 5.37 -5.03 -2.63
C ALA A 40 5.14 -3.51 -2.55
N LEU A 41 4.05 -2.99 -3.12
CA LEU A 41 3.61 -1.61 -2.93
C LEU A 41 2.91 -1.43 -1.58
N ALA A 42 2.10 -2.41 -1.16
CA ALA A 42 1.38 -2.41 0.11
C ALA A 42 2.24 -2.78 1.33
N ARG A 43 3.45 -3.32 1.15
CA ARG A 43 4.35 -3.71 2.26
C ARG A 43 4.76 -2.57 3.20
N TYR A 44 4.52 -1.32 2.80
CA TYR A 44 4.76 -0.13 3.63
C TYR A 44 3.47 0.43 4.24
N GLU A 45 2.31 -0.08 3.85
CA GLU A 45 1.04 0.10 4.56
C GLU A 45 0.90 -1.08 5.54
N LEU A 46 1.73 -1.06 6.58
CA LEU A 46 1.55 -1.93 7.74
C LEU A 46 0.13 -1.70 8.30
N PRO A 47 -0.54 -2.74 8.84
CA PRO A 47 -1.88 -2.61 9.39
C PRO A 47 -1.84 -1.49 10.40
N GLU A 48 -2.50 -0.38 10.08
CA GLU A 48 -2.78 0.79 10.92
C GLU A 48 -2.00 0.70 12.23
N VAL A 49 -0.68 0.90 12.19
CA VAL A 49 0.05 1.13 13.43
C VAL A 49 -0.48 2.49 13.81
N GLU A 50 -1.49 2.49 14.68
CA GLU A 50 -1.94 3.69 15.35
C GLU A 50 -0.72 4.15 16.13
N ILE A 51 0.08 5.02 15.49
CA ILE A 51 1.21 5.66 16.12
C ILE A 51 0.59 6.63 17.11
N THR A 52 0.31 6.14 18.32
CA THR A 52 -0.09 7.00 19.42
C THR A 52 1.10 7.87 19.74
N CYS A 53 0.87 9.18 19.69
CA CYS A 53 1.85 10.13 20.18
C CYS A 53 2.04 9.89 21.67
N ASP A 54 3.29 9.79 22.11
CA ASP A 54 3.59 9.68 23.54
C ASP A 54 3.37 11.05 24.21
N ASP A 55 2.84 11.03 25.43
CA ASP A 55 2.62 12.24 26.23
C ASP A 55 3.96 12.84 26.74
N TYR A 56 5.03 12.04 26.83
CA TYR A 56 6.32 12.44 27.43
C TYR A 56 7.54 12.17 26.52
N GLY A 57 7.43 12.54 25.25
CA GLY A 57 8.52 12.40 24.28
C GLY A 57 8.56 11.04 23.58
N GLY A 58 9.12 11.01 22.37
CA GLY A 58 9.09 9.86 21.48
C GLY A 58 8.39 10.20 20.17
N THR A 59 7.41 9.39 19.78
CA THR A 59 6.62 9.58 18.55
C THR A 59 5.81 10.87 18.58
N CYS A 60 5.78 11.58 17.46
CA CYS A 60 5.17 12.91 17.29
C CYS A 60 5.91 14.08 17.93
N TRP A 61 7.16 13.90 18.34
CA TRP A 61 8.00 14.96 18.88
C TRP A 61 9.13 15.30 17.91
N THR A 62 9.50 16.59 17.84
CA THR A 62 10.57 17.08 16.96
C THR A 62 11.57 17.92 17.76
N THR A 63 12.82 17.95 17.31
CA THR A 63 13.88 18.74 17.96
C THR A 63 13.55 20.23 17.88
N SER A 64 13.58 20.92 19.01
CA SER A 64 13.29 22.35 19.14
C SER A 64 14.52 23.18 19.52
N GLY A 65 15.57 22.56 20.06
CA GLY A 65 16.77 23.24 20.51
C GLY A 65 17.66 22.30 21.32
N ASP A 66 18.47 22.87 22.20
CA ASP A 66 19.37 22.13 23.08
C ASP A 66 18.92 22.28 24.54
N CYS A 67 18.99 21.18 25.28
CA CYS A 67 18.87 21.13 26.72
C CYS A 67 20.19 20.76 27.38
N TYR A 68 20.55 21.47 28.45
CA TYR A 68 21.73 21.21 29.26
C TYR A 68 21.33 20.62 30.61
N VAL A 69 21.64 19.34 30.83
CA VAL A 69 21.43 18.69 32.13
C VAL A 69 22.65 18.82 33.06
N SER A 70 23.81 19.16 32.51
CA SER A 70 25.06 19.45 33.25
C SER A 70 26.03 20.23 32.38
N TRP A 71 27.14 20.71 32.97
CA TRP A 71 28.16 21.57 32.35
C TRP A 71 28.74 21.04 31.02
N PHE A 72 28.65 19.73 30.77
CA PHE A 72 29.16 19.09 29.54
C PHE A 72 28.18 18.10 28.89
N ILE A 73 26.93 18.04 29.37
CA ILE A 73 25.94 17.09 28.85
C ILE A 73 24.80 17.88 28.23
N HIS A 74 24.78 17.86 26.90
CA HIS A 74 23.73 18.44 26.08
C HIS A 74 22.92 17.31 25.44
N TYR A 75 21.60 17.48 25.46
CA TYR A 75 20.63 16.65 24.75
C TYR A 75 19.77 17.54 23.89
N ASP A 76 19.18 16.98 22.84
CA ASP A 76 18.17 17.68 22.06
C ASP A 76 16.96 17.98 22.96
N ASP A 77 16.44 19.19 22.91
CA ASP A 77 15.15 19.55 23.51
C ASP A 77 14.03 19.20 22.53
N CYS A 78 12.96 18.58 23.02
CA CYS A 78 11.90 18.04 22.17
C CYS A 78 10.61 18.85 22.37
N LYS A 79 9.95 19.21 21.28
CA LYS A 79 8.60 19.80 21.29
C LYS A 79 7.59 18.92 20.59
N PHE A 80 6.34 18.98 21.04
CA PHE A 80 5.26 18.26 20.40
C PHE A 80 5.01 18.83 18.99
N SER A 81 5.09 17.96 18.00
CA SER A 81 4.91 18.24 16.57
C SER A 81 3.55 17.75 16.08
N GLY A 82 3.06 16.63 16.62
CA GLY A 82 1.80 15.99 16.22
C GLY A 82 1.88 15.18 14.92
N TYR A 83 3.02 15.20 14.22
CA TYR A 83 3.26 14.40 13.02
C TYR A 83 3.78 13.02 13.40
N MET A 84 3.07 11.97 13.00
CA MET A 84 3.46 10.57 13.25
C MET A 84 4.81 10.16 12.63
N SER A 85 5.33 10.96 11.69
CA SER A 85 6.67 10.79 11.12
C SER A 85 7.81 11.28 12.03
N ASP A 86 7.49 12.11 13.01
CA ASP A 86 8.48 12.77 13.84
C ASP A 86 8.76 11.92 15.07
N SER A 87 10.02 11.88 15.49
CA SER A 87 10.41 11.25 16.75
C SER A 87 11.56 12.00 17.41
N CYS A 88 11.42 12.26 18.70
CA CYS A 88 12.42 12.96 19.51
C CYS A 88 12.27 12.53 20.97
N LEU A 89 13.35 12.04 21.57
CA LEU A 89 13.39 11.64 22.97
C LEU A 89 14.43 12.49 23.71
N SER A 90 14.02 13.14 24.79
CA SER A 90 14.89 13.99 25.59
C SER A 90 14.73 13.70 27.08
N PRO A 91 15.82 13.69 27.86
CA PRO A 91 15.76 13.59 29.32
C PRO A 91 15.30 14.91 30.00
N CYS A 92 14.97 15.94 29.22
CA CYS A 92 14.69 17.29 29.70
C CYS A 92 13.21 17.67 29.76
N MET A 93 12.34 16.70 29.48
CA MET A 93 10.89 16.85 29.36
C MET A 93 10.21 16.75 30.73
#